data_AF-A0A3D5P0F1-F1
#
_entry.id   AF-A0A3D5P0F1-F1
#
_cell.length_a   1.000
_cell.length_b   1.000
_cell.length_c   1.000
_cell.angle_alpha   90.00
_cell.angle_beta   90.00
_cell.angle_gamma   90.00
#
_symmetry.space_group_name_H-M   'P 1'
#
loop_
_entity.id
_entity.type
_entity.pdbx_description
1 polymer ?
#
loop_
_entity_poly.entity_id
_entity_poly.type
_entity_poly.pdbx_seq_one_letter_code
_entity_poly.pdbx_strand_id
1 'polypeptide(L)'
;WWQKAVFYQIYPRSFKDTTGDGIGDLAGIIQKLDYLKGTPTSLGIDAIWLSPVYPSPQSDFGYDVSDYCAIDPIFGDLPTFRQLLREAHERDIKVVMDLVVNHTSAEHEWFKESRASRDNHKQDWYIWRDGLGNAPPNNWHSV
;
A
#
# COMPACT_ATOMS: atom_id res chain seq x y z
N TRP A 1 13.49 -15.24 12.10
CA TRP A 1 12.11 -15.25 12.62
C TRP A 1 11.14 -15.68 11.54
N TRP A 2 11.15 -15.04 10.36
CA TRP A 2 10.19 -15.27 9.27
C TRP A 2 10.05 -16.73 8.79
N GLN A 3 11.13 -17.53 8.79
CA GLN A 3 11.10 -18.95 8.37
C GLN A 3 10.19 -19.85 9.23
N LYS A 4 9.82 -19.41 10.43
CA LYS A 4 8.99 -20.16 11.38
C LYS A 4 7.72 -19.39 11.77
N ALA A 5 7.53 -18.20 11.20
CA ALA A 5 6.47 -17.29 11.58
C ALA A 5 5.16 -17.65 10.89
N VAL A 6 4.05 -17.53 11.61
CA VAL A 6 2.71 -17.54 11.00
C VAL A 6 2.35 -16.13 10.56
N PHE A 7 2.19 -15.95 9.24
CA PHE A 7 1.76 -14.69 8.64
C PHE A 7 0.24 -14.63 8.52
N TYR A 8 -0.33 -13.46 8.81
CA TYR A 8 -1.72 -13.13 8.59
C TYR A 8 -1.82 -11.93 7.66
N GLN A 9 -2.35 -12.14 6.47
CA GLN A 9 -2.54 -11.05 5.51
C GLN A 9 -3.80 -10.26 5.86
N ILE A 10 -3.68 -8.93 5.89
CA ILE A 10 -4.79 -8.01 6.09
C ILE A 10 -4.96 -7.17 4.84
N TYR A 11 -6.17 -7.24 4.27
CA TYR A 11 -6.65 -6.25 3.30
C TYR A 11 -7.41 -5.15 4.08
N PRO A 12 -6.81 -3.96 4.29
CA PRO A 12 -7.29 -2.98 5.27
C PRO A 12 -8.74 -2.57 5.07
N ARG A 13 -9.10 -2.28 3.82
CA ARG A 13 -10.41 -1.80 3.39
C ARG A 13 -11.58 -2.70 3.83
N SER A 14 -11.33 -3.98 4.07
CA SER A 14 -12.37 -4.95 4.41
C SER A 14 -12.19 -5.61 5.77
N PHE A 15 -11.25 -5.12 6.60
CA PHE A 15 -10.95 -5.76 7.87
C PHE A 15 -11.81 -5.25 9.03
N LYS A 16 -11.74 -3.96 9.35
CA LYS A 16 -12.54 -3.35 10.40
C LYS A 16 -12.65 -1.84 10.21
N ASP A 17 -13.87 -1.36 9.99
CA ASP A 17 -14.24 0.06 9.95
C ASP A 17 -14.46 0.59 11.38
N THR A 18 -13.85 1.73 11.70
CA THR A 18 -14.04 2.47 12.97
C THR A 18 -14.68 3.84 12.82
N THR A 19 -14.76 4.38 11.61
CA THR A 19 -15.33 5.71 11.31
C THR A 19 -16.82 5.63 10.93
N GLY A 20 -17.28 4.47 10.47
CA GLY A 20 -18.64 4.23 9.99
C GLY A 20 -18.87 4.63 8.54
N ASP A 21 -17.81 4.87 7.75
CA ASP A 21 -17.89 5.22 6.33
C ASP A 21 -17.97 4.01 5.39
N GLY A 22 -17.88 2.78 5.94
CA GLY A 22 -17.93 1.53 5.20
C GLY A 22 -16.57 1.01 4.74
N ILE A 23 -15.46 1.69 5.08
CA ILE A 23 -14.09 1.30 4.74
C ILE A 23 -13.33 0.94 6.02
N GLY A 24 -12.68 -0.22 6.00
CA GLY A 24 -11.77 -0.60 7.08
C GLY A 24 -10.52 0.26 7.12
N ASP A 25 -10.06 0.59 8.33
CA ASP A 25 -9.00 1.58 8.57
C ASP A 25 -7.92 1.04 9.52
N LEU A 26 -6.82 1.79 9.69
CA LEU A 26 -5.69 1.40 10.54
C LEU A 26 -6.08 1.30 12.02
N ALA A 27 -7.00 2.15 12.50
CA ALA A 27 -7.49 2.10 13.87
C ALA A 27 -8.28 0.81 14.13
N GLY A 28 -8.99 0.31 13.13
CA GLY A 28 -9.68 -0.97 13.16
C GLY A 28 -8.72 -2.14 13.28
N ILE A 29 -7.57 -2.09 12.60
CA ILE A 29 -6.51 -3.08 12.76
C ILE A 29 -5.97 -3.05 14.20
N ILE A 30 -5.70 -1.85 14.73
CA ILE A 30 -5.25 -1.66 16.12
C ILE A 30 -6.22 -2.31 17.12
N GLN A 31 -7.52 -2.02 16.99
CA GLN A 31 -8.57 -2.60 17.86
C GLN A 31 -8.67 -4.13 17.80
N LYS A 32 -8.07 -4.78 16.80
CA LYS A 32 -8.09 -6.23 16.61
C LYS A 32 -6.76 -6.91 16.91
N LEU A 33 -5.72 -6.19 17.34
CA LEU A 33 -4.44 -6.80 17.68
C LEU A 33 -4.58 -7.83 18.81
N ASP A 34 -5.49 -7.66 19.76
CA ASP A 34 -5.73 -8.66 20.82
C ASP A 34 -6.41 -9.93 20.29
N TYR A 35 -7.26 -9.81 19.25
CA TYR A 35 -7.80 -10.98 18.56
C TYR A 35 -6.68 -11.76 17.85
N LEU A 36 -5.74 -11.04 17.25
CA LEU A 36 -4.61 -11.62 16.52
C LEU A 36 -3.58 -12.27 17.46
N LYS A 37 -3.15 -11.57 18.51
CA LYS A 37 -2.18 -12.04 19.52
C LYS A 37 -2.25 -11.18 20.80
N GLY A 38 -3.26 -11.43 21.64
CA GLY A 38 -3.42 -10.75 22.93
C GLY A 38 -3.61 -11.70 24.13
N THR A 39 -4.07 -12.92 23.91
CA THR A 39 -4.35 -13.90 24.95
C THR A 39 -3.93 -15.30 24.51
N PRO A 40 -3.90 -16.29 25.43
CA PRO A 40 -3.62 -17.69 25.08
C PRO A 40 -4.63 -18.33 24.12
N THR A 41 -5.78 -17.69 23.88
CA THR A 41 -6.84 -18.18 22.97
C THR A 41 -6.98 -17.32 21.71
N SER A 42 -6.14 -16.29 21.54
CA SER A 42 -6.03 -15.55 20.28
C SER A 42 -5.53 -16.44 19.14
N LEU A 43 -5.61 -15.95 17.91
CA LEU A 43 -5.12 -16.68 16.74
C LEU A 43 -3.63 -17.07 16.84
N GLY A 44 -2.83 -16.24 17.51
CA GLY A 44 -1.43 -16.54 17.83
C GLY A 44 -0.46 -16.28 16.67
N ILE A 45 -0.74 -15.27 15.85
CA ILE A 45 0.08 -14.95 14.66
C ILE A 45 1.42 -14.32 15.04
N ASP A 46 2.44 -14.45 14.20
CA ASP A 46 3.74 -13.82 14.43
C ASP A 46 3.95 -12.54 13.62
N ALA A 47 3.24 -12.42 12.49
CA ALA A 47 3.35 -11.26 11.63
C ALA A 47 2.06 -10.92 10.89
N ILE A 48 1.85 -9.63 10.69
CA ILE A 48 0.87 -9.08 9.76
C ILE A 48 1.58 -8.80 8.44
N TRP A 49 0.98 -9.24 7.34
CA TRP A 49 1.28 -8.73 6.00
C TRP A 49 0.15 -7.77 5.59
N LEU A 50 0.50 -6.49 5.47
CA LEU A 50 -0.45 -5.43 5.17
C LEU A 50 -0.44 -5.13 3.67
N SER A 51 -1.58 -5.32 3.02
CA SER A 51 -1.82 -4.80 1.66
C SER A 51 -1.72 -3.27 1.62
N PRO A 52 -1.59 -2.64 0.44
CA PRO A 52 -1.23 -1.23 0.33
C PRO A 52 -2.13 -0.28 1.14
N VAL A 53 -1.48 0.66 1.84
CA VAL A 53 -2.12 1.77 2.57
C VAL A 53 -1.54 3.12 2.19
N TYR A 54 -0.74 3.18 1.12
CA TYR A 54 -0.19 4.42 0.58
C TYR A 54 -1.28 5.21 -0.15
N PRO A 55 -1.17 6.55 -0.23
CA PRO A 55 -2.00 7.36 -1.10
C PRO A 55 -2.05 6.79 -2.51
N SER A 56 -3.26 6.63 -3.01
CA SER A 56 -3.55 6.08 -4.33
C SER A 56 -4.87 6.64 -4.84
N PRO A 57 -5.00 6.93 -6.15
CA PRO A 57 -6.29 7.23 -6.78
C PRO A 57 -7.28 6.06 -6.78
N GLN A 58 -6.86 4.88 -6.28
CA GLN A 58 -7.65 3.66 -6.15
C GLN A 58 -8.08 3.07 -7.49
N SER A 59 -7.36 3.36 -8.58
CA SER A 59 -7.64 2.75 -9.90
C SER A 59 -7.28 1.26 -9.91
N ASP A 60 -6.34 0.85 -9.05
CA ASP A 60 -5.98 -0.54 -8.79
C ASP A 60 -5.96 -0.81 -7.27
N PHE A 61 -6.98 -0.32 -6.56
CA PHE A 61 -7.22 -0.61 -5.13
C PHE A 61 -5.99 -0.42 -4.21
N GLY A 62 -5.19 0.62 -4.44
CA GLY A 62 -4.03 0.96 -3.62
C GLY A 62 -2.68 0.56 -4.22
N TYR A 63 -2.65 -0.23 -5.30
CA TYR A 63 -1.41 -0.63 -5.98
C TYR A 63 -0.91 0.45 -6.96
N ASP A 64 -1.77 1.37 -7.40
CA ASP A 64 -1.40 2.59 -8.12
C ASP A 64 -1.00 3.72 -7.14
N VAL A 65 0.22 3.65 -6.59
CA VAL A 65 0.72 4.57 -5.55
C VAL A 65 1.04 5.97 -6.11
N SER A 66 0.55 7.03 -5.46
CA SER A 66 0.84 8.43 -5.79
C SER A 66 1.83 9.12 -4.84
N ASP A 67 2.00 8.60 -3.61
CA ASP A 67 3.02 9.03 -2.65
C ASP A 67 3.47 7.85 -1.76
N TYR A 68 4.75 7.47 -1.85
CA TYR A 68 5.31 6.35 -1.07
C TYR A 68 5.60 6.68 0.40
N CYS A 69 5.53 7.96 0.80
CA CYS A 69 5.96 8.44 2.11
C CYS A 69 4.80 8.78 3.05
N ALA A 70 3.56 8.60 2.61
CA ALA A 70 2.35 8.93 3.34
C ALA A 70 1.43 7.71 3.49
N ILE A 71 0.34 7.91 4.24
CA ILE A 71 -0.77 6.97 4.38
C ILE A 71 -1.98 7.58 3.69
N ASP A 72 -2.74 6.76 2.96
CA ASP A 72 -3.96 7.20 2.31
C ASP A 72 -4.98 7.66 3.36
N PRO A 73 -5.55 8.88 3.23
CA PRO A 73 -6.54 9.39 4.17
C PRO A 73 -7.74 8.48 4.39
N ILE A 74 -8.09 7.60 3.44
CA ILE A 74 -9.18 6.63 3.64
C ILE A 74 -8.87 5.59 4.73
N PHE A 75 -7.59 5.38 5.06
CA PHE A 75 -7.15 4.44 6.09
C PHE A 75 -6.70 5.11 7.39
N GLY A 76 -6.55 6.44 7.38
CA GLY A 76 -6.07 7.23 8.51
C GLY A 76 -4.86 8.07 8.14
N ASP A 77 -3.84 8.09 8.99
CA ASP A 77 -2.66 8.93 8.82
C ASP A 77 -1.36 8.25 9.31
N LEU A 78 -0.24 8.92 9.06
CA LEU A 78 1.08 8.41 9.44
C LEU A 78 1.27 8.29 10.97
N PRO A 79 0.75 9.20 11.83
CA PRO A 79 0.65 8.98 13.27
C PRO A 79 -0.07 7.69 13.66
N THR A 80 -1.23 7.41 13.07
CA THR A 80 -2.01 6.19 13.32
C THR A 80 -1.25 4.95 12.87
N PHE A 81 -0.56 5.01 11.73
CA PHE A 81 0.32 3.92 11.30
C PHE A 81 1.48 3.67 12.29
N ARG A 82 2.10 4.73 12.83
CA ARG A 82 3.12 4.58 13.89
C ARG A 82 2.55 3.98 15.16
N GLN A 83 1.31 4.30 15.52
CA GLN A 83 0.62 3.68 16.64
C GLN A 83 0.39 2.18 16.39
N LEU A 84 -0.07 1.80 15.20
CA LEU A 84 -0.21 0.40 14.80
C LEU A 84 1.11 -0.37 14.96
N LEU A 85 2.21 0.18 14.46
CA LEU A 85 3.52 -0.46 14.61
C LEU A 85 3.92 -0.64 16.07
N ARG A 86 3.74 0.39 16.91
CA ARG A 86 4.06 0.32 18.35
C ARG A 86 3.25 -0.79 19.03
N GLU A 87 1.93 -0.77 18.86
CA GLU A 87 1.03 -1.70 19.55
C GLU A 87 1.15 -3.15 19.05
N ALA A 88 1.46 -3.33 17.75
CA ALA A 88 1.78 -4.64 17.20
C ALA A 88 3.08 -5.18 17.81
N HIS A 89 4.13 -4.36 17.87
CA HIS A 89 5.42 -4.77 18.44
C HIS A 89 5.35 -5.05 19.95
N GLU A 90 4.52 -4.34 20.72
CA GLU A 90 4.24 -4.63 22.13
C GLU A 90 3.69 -6.05 22.34
N ARG A 91 3.03 -6.61 21.32
CA ARG A 91 2.49 -7.98 21.29
C ARG A 91 3.42 -8.98 20.58
N ASP A 92 4.64 -8.55 20.25
CA ASP A 92 5.59 -9.28 19.41
C ASP A 92 4.97 -9.76 18.08
N ILE A 93 4.19 -8.89 17.44
CA ILE A 93 3.70 -9.05 16.07
C ILE A 93 4.61 -8.22 15.16
N LYS A 94 5.25 -8.84 14.17
CA LYS A 94 5.99 -8.11 13.13
C LYS A 94 5.01 -7.57 12.09
N VAL A 95 5.33 -6.42 11.48
CA VAL A 95 4.52 -5.85 10.40
C VAL A 95 5.36 -5.77 9.14
N VAL A 96 4.85 -6.36 8.05
CA VAL A 96 5.41 -6.29 6.69
C VAL A 96 4.38 -5.62 5.80
N MET A 97 4.83 -4.77 4.89
CA MET A 97 3.96 -4.07 3.93
C MET A 97 4.26 -4.53 2.51
N ASP A 98 3.24 -4.48 1.65
CA ASP A 98 3.47 -4.50 0.21
C ASP A 98 4.32 -3.31 -0.24
N LEU A 99 5.22 -3.55 -1.19
CA LEU A 99 6.06 -2.53 -1.81
C LEU A 99 5.93 -2.61 -3.33
N VAL A 100 5.19 -1.66 -3.91
CA VAL A 100 4.89 -1.63 -5.34
C VAL A 100 5.85 -0.69 -6.05
N VAL A 101 6.91 -1.22 -6.62
CA VAL A 101 8.01 -0.42 -7.24
C VAL A 101 8.19 -0.66 -8.73
N ASN A 102 7.36 -1.53 -9.33
CA ASN A 102 7.38 -1.74 -10.78
C ASN A 102 6.77 -0.56 -11.56
N HIS A 103 5.79 0.13 -10.97
CA HIS A 103 5.11 1.29 -11.52
C HIS A 103 4.65 2.23 -10.40
N THR A 104 4.23 3.43 -10.76
CA THR A 104 3.50 4.38 -9.89
C THR A 104 2.17 4.74 -10.54
N SER A 105 1.29 5.42 -9.80
CA SER A 105 0.13 6.08 -10.37
C SER A 105 0.53 7.14 -11.41
N ALA A 106 -0.35 7.38 -12.39
CA ALA A 106 -0.26 8.53 -13.28
C ALA A 106 -0.44 9.87 -12.54
N GLU A 107 -0.93 9.86 -11.30
CA GLU A 107 -1.04 11.03 -10.43
C GLU A 107 0.20 11.25 -9.55
N HIS A 108 1.20 10.35 -9.60
CA HIS A 108 2.45 10.54 -8.88
C HIS A 108 3.24 11.72 -9.46
N GLU A 109 3.85 12.56 -8.61
CA GLU A 109 4.58 13.77 -9.03
C GLU A 109 5.70 13.47 -10.03
N TRP A 110 6.43 12.37 -9.81
CA TRP A 110 7.40 11.85 -10.78
C TRP A 110 6.82 11.63 -12.19
N PHE A 111 5.62 11.05 -12.29
CA PHE A 111 4.99 10.83 -13.60
C PHE A 111 4.53 12.15 -14.22
N LYS A 112 3.93 13.04 -13.42
CA LYS A 112 3.50 14.38 -13.85
C LYS A 112 4.68 15.20 -14.41
N GLU A 113 5.82 15.17 -13.73
CA GLU A 113 7.04 15.83 -14.21
C GLU A 113 7.60 15.16 -15.47
N SER A 114 7.72 13.83 -15.46
CA SER A 114 8.24 13.05 -16.60
C SER A 114 7.47 13.33 -17.89
N ARG A 115 6.12 13.36 -17.82
CA ARG A 115 5.25 13.60 -18.98
C ARG A 115 5.16 15.07 -19.43
N ALA A 116 5.69 16.02 -18.65
CA ALA A 116 5.49 17.44 -18.92
C ALA A 116 6.24 17.92 -20.17
N SER A 117 7.39 17.31 -20.47
CA SER A 117 8.22 17.63 -21.63
C SER A 117 9.13 16.44 -21.98
N ARG A 118 9.78 16.47 -23.15
CA ARG A 118 10.89 15.55 -23.46
C ARG A 118 12.24 15.99 -22.88
N ASP A 119 12.25 17.10 -22.16
CA ASP A 119 13.45 17.72 -21.59
C ASP A 119 13.15 18.14 -20.15
N ASN A 120 13.26 17.18 -19.24
CA ASN A 120 13.15 17.37 -17.79
C ASN A 120 13.93 16.28 -17.05
N HIS A 121 14.21 16.51 -15.76
CA HIS A 121 15.03 15.62 -14.93
C HIS A 121 14.45 14.21 -14.73
N LYS A 122 13.16 14.00 -14.99
CA LYS A 122 12.47 12.72 -14.83
C LYS A 122 12.00 12.11 -16.14
N GLN A 123 12.44 12.64 -17.29
CA GLN A 123 12.01 12.13 -18.59
C GLN A 123 12.36 10.65 -18.76
N ASP A 124 13.50 10.20 -18.25
CA ASP A 124 13.93 8.79 -18.33
C ASP A 124 13.46 7.90 -17.15
N TRP A 125 12.62 8.42 -16.24
CA TRP A 125 12.10 7.63 -15.12
C TRP A 125 10.95 6.70 -15.55
N TYR A 126 10.36 6.93 -16.72
CA TYR A 126 9.33 6.08 -17.32
C TYR A 126 9.70 5.75 -18.77
N ILE A 127 9.07 4.73 -19.32
CA ILE A 127 9.39 4.21 -20.65
C ILE A 127 8.54 4.94 -21.70
N TRP A 128 9.09 6.01 -22.29
CA TRP A 128 8.46 6.76 -23.38
C TRP A 128 8.97 6.31 -24.75
N ARG A 129 8.09 6.04 -25.71
CA ARG A 129 8.46 5.71 -27.10
C ARG A 129 7.49 6.36 -28.08
N ASP A 130 8.02 6.78 -29.21
CA ASP A 130 7.22 7.26 -30.33
C ASP A 130 6.41 6.09 -30.94
N GLY A 131 5.17 6.37 -31.32
CA GLY A 131 4.34 5.43 -32.06
C GLY A 131 4.79 5.26 -33.51
N LEU A 132 4.26 4.24 -34.17
CA LEU A 132 4.45 4.01 -35.61
C LEU A 132 3.30 4.66 -36.38
N GLY A 133 3.38 5.98 -36.57
CA GLY A 133 2.30 6.79 -37.14
C GLY A 133 1.09 6.82 -36.20
N ASN A 134 -0.03 6.20 -36.60
CA ASN A 134 -1.23 6.06 -35.77
C ASN A 134 -1.26 4.76 -34.94
N ALA A 135 -0.20 3.96 -34.96
CA ALA A 135 -0.09 2.70 -34.24
C ALA A 135 0.81 2.83 -32.99
N PRO A 136 0.63 1.98 -31.97
CA PRO A 136 1.55 1.90 -30.83
C PRO A 136 2.97 1.50 -31.27
N PRO A 137 4.00 1.70 -30.40
CA PRO A 137 5.40 1.41 -30.73
C PRO A 137 5.68 -0.07 -31.03
N ASN A 138 4.87 -0.98 -30.50
CA ASN A 138 4.95 -2.43 -30.69
C ASN A 138 3.56 -3.07 -30.46
N ASN A 139 3.49 -4.39 -30.44
CA ASN A 139 2.25 -5.17 -30.23
C ASN A 139 2.07 -5.68 -28.79
N TRP A 140 2.69 -5.04 -27.79
CA TRP A 140 2.51 -5.45 -26.39
C TRP A 140 1.10 -5.16 -25.91
N HIS A 141 0.58 -6.07 -25.09
CA HIS A 141 -0.73 -5.94 -24.43
C HIS A 141 -0.53 -5.74 -22.92
N SER A 142 -1.42 -4.96 -22.30
CA SER A 142 -1.55 -5.00 -20.84
C SER A 142 -2.03 -6.38 -20.41
N VAL A 143 -1.62 -6.78 -19.21
CA VAL A 143 -2.28 -7.86 -18.46
C VAL A 143 -3.72 -7.46 -18.18
#